data_AF-A0A3M6A145-F1
#
_entry.id   AF-A0A3M6A145-F1
#
_cell.length_a   1.000
_cell.length_b   1.000
_cell.length_c   1.000
_cell.angle_alpha   90.00
_cell.angle_beta   90.00
_cell.angle_gamma   90.00
#
_symmetry.space_group_name_H-M   'P 1'
#
loop_
_entity.id
_entity.type
_entity.pdbx_description
1 polymer ?
#
loop_
_entity_poly.entity_id
_entity_poly.type
_entity_poly.pdbx_seq_one_letter_code
_entity_poly.pdbx_strand_id
1 'polypeptide(L)'
;MGATISLGYRALDIGRSRGFALIDQLSIHEPVDWLCKVFEVTRSCYYARRLRRRTPDVERLRLRSRVNELFTQGRSAPGSRSITAMMQDDGERIGRFKVRSLMRELELVSKQPGSHAYKKATVERPDIPNILNREFDVSAPDHVWCGDITYTWAQGKWQYLAVVLGKL
;
A
#
# COMPACT_ATOMS: atom_id res chain seq x y z
N MET A 1 -41.55 -27.30 22.56
CA MET A 1 -41.19 -26.04 21.88
C MET A 1 -40.09 -25.38 22.69
N GLY A 2 -38.83 -25.52 22.27
CA GLY A 2 -37.68 -24.97 22.98
C GLY A 2 -36.81 -24.22 22.00
N ALA A 3 -36.69 -22.91 22.20
CA ALA A 3 -36.05 -21.96 21.30
C ALA A 3 -34.56 -22.31 21.07
N THR A 4 -34.18 -22.52 19.80
CA THR A 4 -32.76 -22.53 19.41
C THR A 4 -32.34 -21.10 19.15
N ILE A 5 -31.84 -20.43 20.18
CA ILE A 5 -31.29 -19.08 20.07
C ILE A 5 -30.04 -19.16 19.18
N SER A 6 -30.09 -18.50 18.02
CA SER A 6 -28.94 -18.31 17.13
C SER A 6 -27.98 -17.29 17.76
N LEU A 7 -26.94 -17.76 18.46
CA LEU A 7 -25.83 -16.88 18.82
C LEU A 7 -24.87 -16.72 17.63
N GLY A 8 -25.05 -15.60 16.92
CA GLY A 8 -24.04 -15.07 16.01
C GLY A 8 -22.84 -14.58 16.81
N TYR A 9 -21.78 -15.40 16.88
CA TYR A 9 -20.52 -15.00 17.49
C TYR A 9 -19.64 -14.25 16.47
N ARG A 10 -19.77 -12.93 16.47
CA ARG A 10 -18.77 -11.97 15.98
C ARG A 10 -18.15 -11.29 17.20
N ALA A 11 -17.03 -11.81 17.71
CA ALA A 11 -16.05 -11.07 18.52
C ALA A 11 -14.88 -11.98 18.90
N LEU A 12 -13.65 -11.58 18.55
CA LEU A 12 -12.38 -11.99 19.16
C LEU A 12 -11.88 -13.44 18.88
N ASP A 13 -11.55 -13.72 17.63
CA ASP A 13 -11.03 -15.00 17.10
C ASP A 13 -9.55 -15.32 17.41
N ILE A 14 -9.00 -14.85 18.54
CA ILE A 14 -7.60 -15.11 18.91
C ILE A 14 -7.44 -16.47 19.63
N GLY A 15 -8.52 -17.07 20.16
CA GLY A 15 -8.50 -18.37 20.85
C GLY A 15 -8.86 -19.60 19.98
N ARG A 16 -9.80 -19.47 19.04
CA ARG A 16 -10.31 -20.62 18.27
C ARG A 16 -9.32 -21.15 17.23
N SER A 17 -8.58 -20.26 16.58
CA SER A 17 -7.60 -20.60 15.54
C SER A 17 -6.47 -21.51 16.04
N ARG A 18 -5.99 -21.27 17.27
CA ARG A 18 -5.02 -22.14 17.98
C ARG A 18 -5.64 -23.48 18.39
N GLY A 19 -6.86 -23.47 18.94
CA GLY A 19 -7.56 -24.70 19.32
C GLY A 19 -7.68 -25.67 18.15
N PHE A 20 -8.10 -25.20 16.97
CA PHE A 20 -8.17 -26.07 15.80
C PHE A 20 -6.81 -26.58 15.31
N ALA A 21 -5.73 -25.80 15.44
CA ALA A 21 -4.38 -26.25 15.06
C ALA A 21 -3.86 -27.35 15.99
N LEU A 22 -4.15 -27.24 17.29
CA LEU A 22 -3.86 -28.29 18.28
C LEU A 22 -4.68 -29.55 18.03
N ILE A 23 -5.97 -29.41 17.68
CA ILE A 23 -6.80 -30.55 17.26
C ILE A 23 -6.17 -31.25 16.04
N ASP A 24 -5.72 -30.49 15.03
CA ASP A 24 -5.07 -31.08 13.85
C ASP A 24 -3.80 -31.88 14.23
N GLN A 25 -2.96 -31.36 15.12
CA GLN A 25 -1.74 -32.04 15.59
C GLN A 25 -2.04 -33.30 16.43
N LEU A 26 -2.98 -33.19 17.37
CA LEU A 26 -3.29 -34.27 18.32
C LEU A 26 -4.21 -35.34 17.72
N SER A 27 -4.90 -35.05 16.62
CA SER A 27 -5.79 -36.01 15.94
C SER A 27 -5.10 -37.28 15.43
N ILE A 28 -3.77 -37.28 15.41
CA ILE A 28 -2.94 -38.46 15.08
C ILE A 28 -2.98 -39.50 16.21
N HIS A 29 -3.09 -39.05 17.46
CA HIS A 29 -3.00 -39.89 18.65
C HIS A 29 -4.34 -40.06 19.36
N GLU A 30 -5.21 -39.04 19.28
CA GLU A 30 -6.46 -39.00 20.03
C GLU A 30 -7.68 -38.83 19.11
N PRO A 31 -8.84 -39.40 19.49
CA PRO A 31 -10.05 -39.26 18.68
C PRO A 31 -10.50 -37.80 18.63
N VAL A 32 -10.78 -37.32 17.41
CA VAL A 32 -11.22 -35.95 17.13
C VAL A 32 -12.46 -35.55 17.95
N ASP A 33 -13.36 -36.49 18.25
CA ASP A 33 -14.54 -36.23 19.08
C ASP A 33 -14.17 -35.78 20.50
N TRP A 34 -13.17 -36.43 21.11
CA TRP A 34 -12.66 -36.07 22.42
C TRP A 34 -11.92 -34.73 22.39
N LEU A 35 -11.03 -34.54 21.41
CA LEU A 35 -10.31 -33.28 21.23
C LEU A 35 -11.27 -32.09 21.00
N CYS A 36 -12.30 -32.27 20.18
CA CYS A 36 -13.35 -31.27 19.98
C CYS A 36 -14.05 -30.89 21.29
N LYS A 37 -14.33 -31.85 22.18
CA LYS A 37 -14.90 -31.58 23.50
C LYS A 37 -13.93 -30.82 24.41
N VAL A 38 -12.67 -31.25 24.47
CA VAL A 38 -11.62 -30.62 25.30
C VAL A 38 -11.37 -29.17 24.91
N PHE A 39 -11.36 -28.87 23.61
CA PHE A 39 -11.13 -27.52 23.10
C PHE A 39 -12.43 -26.71 22.89
N GLU A 40 -13.58 -27.22 23.34
CA GLU A 40 -14.90 -26.56 23.22
C GLU A 40 -15.25 -26.16 21.77
N VAL A 41 -14.90 -27.03 20.82
CA VAL A 41 -15.13 -26.87 19.39
C VAL A 41 -16.20 -27.86 18.93
N THR A 42 -17.20 -27.40 18.19
CA THR A 42 -18.16 -28.32 17.53
C THR A 42 -17.50 -29.10 16.40
N ARG A 43 -17.74 -30.42 16.34
CA ARG A 43 -17.20 -31.31 15.28
C ARG A 43 -17.52 -30.81 13.87
N SER A 44 -18.74 -30.35 13.63
CA SER A 44 -19.15 -29.80 12.34
C SER A 44 -18.29 -28.59 11.94
N CYS A 45 -17.95 -27.72 12.88
CA CYS A 45 -17.08 -26.58 12.66
C CYS A 45 -15.64 -27.02 12.32
N TYR A 46 -15.11 -28.00 13.05
CA TYR A 46 -13.78 -28.56 12.78
C TYR A 46 -13.68 -29.15 11.37
N TYR A 47 -14.61 -30.04 10.98
CA TYR A 47 -14.60 -30.66 9.66
C TYR A 47 -14.88 -29.65 8.54
N ALA A 48 -15.80 -28.69 8.74
CA ALA A 48 -16.03 -27.62 7.77
C ALA A 48 -14.78 -26.76 7.56
N ARG A 49 -14.05 -26.40 8.63
CA ARG A 49 -12.76 -25.70 8.53
C ARG A 49 -11.72 -26.54 7.81
N ARG A 50 -11.61 -27.83 8.14
CA ARG A 50 -10.64 -28.76 7.54
C ARG A 50 -10.88 -28.91 6.04
N LEU A 51 -12.14 -29.01 5.62
CA LEU A 51 -12.53 -29.06 4.20
C LEU A 51 -12.19 -27.76 3.47
N ARG A 52 -12.50 -26.60 4.07
CA ARG A 52 -12.14 -25.28 3.53
C ARG A 52 -10.64 -25.07 3.41
N ARG A 53 -9.82 -25.66 4.31
CA ARG A 53 -8.35 -25.61 4.21
C ARG A 53 -7.79 -26.53 3.14
N ARG A 54 -8.41 -27.68 2.91
CA ARG A 54 -7.96 -28.64 1.89
C ARG A 54 -8.28 -28.20 0.47
N THR A 55 -9.34 -27.41 0.30
CA THR A 55 -9.77 -26.96 -1.02
C THR A 55 -9.14 -25.61 -1.33
N PRO A 56 -8.27 -25.50 -2.35
CA PRO A 56 -7.74 -24.21 -2.76
C PRO A 56 -8.89 -23.31 -3.23
N ASP A 57 -8.97 -22.10 -2.70
CA ASP A 57 -9.88 -21.08 -3.20
C ASP A 57 -9.30 -20.56 -4.53
N VAL A 58 -9.76 -21.15 -5.64
CA VAL A 58 -9.30 -20.86 -7.00
C VAL A 58 -9.45 -19.37 -7.33
N GLU A 59 -10.54 -18.75 -6.89
CA GLU A 59 -10.78 -17.34 -7.13
C GLU A 59 -9.82 -16.47 -6.33
N ARG A 60 -9.54 -16.84 -5.07
CA ARG A 60 -8.51 -16.14 -4.28
C ARG A 60 -7.13 -16.28 -4.93
N LEU A 61 -6.78 -17.44 -5.47
CA LEU A 61 -5.51 -17.65 -6.18
C LEU A 61 -5.42 -16.76 -7.43
N ARG A 62 -6.49 -16.69 -8.23
CA ARG A 62 -6.59 -15.79 -9.39
C ARG A 62 -6.35 -14.33 -8.99
N LEU A 63 -7.03 -13.88 -7.94
CA LEU A 63 -6.88 -12.51 -7.44
C LEU A 63 -5.47 -12.24 -6.87
N ARG A 64 -4.84 -13.21 -6.18
CA ARG A 64 -3.45 -13.09 -5.75
C ARG A 64 -2.50 -12.92 -6.93
N SER A 65 -2.69 -13.74 -7.97
CA SER A 65 -1.89 -13.65 -9.20
C SER A 65 -2.02 -12.28 -9.85
N ARG A 66 -3.25 -11.77 -10.02
CA ARG A 66 -3.48 -10.44 -10.60
C ARG A 66 -2.89 -9.30 -9.77
N VAL A 67 -3.03 -9.35 -8.45
CA VAL A 67 -2.41 -8.36 -7.54
C VAL A 67 -0.89 -8.34 -7.70
N ASN A 68 -0.27 -9.51 -7.77
CA ASN A 68 1.18 -9.63 -7.95
C ASN A 68 1.63 -9.08 -9.31
N GLU A 69 0.90 -9.39 -10.37
CA GLU A 69 1.17 -8.89 -11.72
C GLU A 69 1.13 -7.36 -11.78
N LEU A 70 0.05 -6.74 -11.30
CA LEU A 70 -0.11 -5.28 -11.27
C LEU A 70 0.97 -4.60 -10.42
N PHE A 71 1.34 -5.22 -9.29
CA PHE A 71 2.42 -4.71 -8.44
C PHE A 71 3.78 -4.74 -9.14
N THR A 72 4.07 -5.82 -9.88
CA THR A 72 5.31 -5.97 -10.66
C THR A 72 5.35 -5.03 -11.85
N GLN A 73 4.25 -4.88 -12.59
CA GLN A 73 4.12 -3.91 -13.69
C GLN A 73 4.37 -2.48 -13.20
N GLY A 74 3.87 -2.14 -12.02
CA GLY A 74 4.13 -0.86 -11.37
C GLY A 74 5.51 -0.72 -10.72
N ARG A 75 6.47 -1.65 -10.96
CA ARG A 75 7.83 -1.63 -10.39
C ARG A 75 7.85 -1.52 -8.86
N SER A 76 6.95 -2.26 -8.19
CA SER A 76 6.79 -2.26 -6.74
C SER A 76 6.36 -0.91 -6.13
N ALA A 77 5.94 0.06 -6.92
CA ALA A 77 5.44 1.35 -6.45
C ALA A 77 3.97 1.29 -5.96
N PRO A 78 3.02 0.61 -6.66
CA PRO A 78 1.61 0.68 -6.30
C PRO A 78 1.31 0.15 -4.90
N GLY A 79 0.61 0.96 -4.10
CA GLY A 79 0.01 0.53 -2.86
C GLY A 79 -1.39 -0.06 -3.05
N SER A 80 -2.01 -0.50 -1.94
CA SER A 80 -3.36 -1.07 -1.96
C SER A 80 -4.42 -0.20 -2.64
N ARG A 81 -4.32 1.14 -2.55
CA ARG A 81 -5.26 2.07 -3.23
C ARG A 81 -5.11 1.99 -4.74
N SER A 82 -3.88 2.15 -5.23
CA SER A 82 -3.55 2.12 -6.66
C SER A 82 -3.91 0.78 -7.28
N ILE A 83 -3.56 -0.33 -6.62
CA ILE A 83 -3.93 -1.68 -7.10
C ILE A 83 -5.45 -1.86 -7.12
N THR A 84 -6.18 -1.32 -6.13
CA THR A 84 -7.66 -1.40 -6.15
C THR A 84 -8.23 -0.69 -7.38
N ALA A 85 -7.73 0.51 -7.72
CA ALA A 85 -8.16 1.23 -8.90
C ALA A 85 -7.82 0.46 -10.19
N MET A 86 -6.59 -0.04 -10.33
CA MET A 86 -6.17 -0.85 -11.47
C MET A 86 -7.04 -2.10 -11.66
N MET A 87 -7.34 -2.82 -10.57
CA MET A 87 -8.23 -3.98 -10.65
C MET A 87 -9.66 -3.59 -11.05
N GLN A 88 -10.17 -2.46 -10.56
CA GLN A 88 -11.51 -1.98 -10.94
C GLN A 88 -11.58 -1.54 -12.40
N ASP A 89 -10.51 -0.92 -12.92
CA ASP A 89 -10.37 -0.58 -14.35
C ASP A 89 -10.33 -1.85 -15.22
N ASP A 90 -9.75 -2.94 -14.70
CA ASP A 90 -9.79 -4.27 -15.33
C ASP A 90 -11.16 -4.97 -15.22
N GLY A 91 -12.17 -4.33 -14.61
CA GLY A 91 -13.52 -4.87 -14.42
C GLY A 91 -13.72 -5.71 -13.15
N GLU A 92 -12.75 -5.78 -12.25
CA GLU A 92 -12.87 -6.52 -11.00
C GLU A 92 -13.68 -5.76 -9.95
N ARG A 93 -14.74 -6.39 -9.43
CA ARG A 93 -15.47 -5.88 -8.27
C ARG A 93 -14.75 -6.24 -6.97
N ILE A 94 -13.69 -5.50 -6.65
CA ILE A 94 -12.87 -5.70 -5.45
C ILE A 94 -12.77 -4.44 -4.59
N GLY A 95 -12.81 -4.64 -3.27
CA GLY A 95 -12.64 -3.58 -2.27
C GLY A 95 -11.21 -3.51 -1.74
N ARG A 96 -10.81 -2.31 -1.30
CA ARG A 96 -9.46 -2.02 -0.77
C ARG A 96 -9.01 -2.95 0.35
N PHE A 97 -9.89 -3.36 1.26
CA PHE A 97 -9.54 -4.28 2.35
C PHE A 97 -9.14 -5.66 1.85
N LYS A 98 -9.82 -6.16 0.80
CA LYS A 98 -9.49 -7.45 0.18
C LYS A 98 -8.13 -7.36 -0.52
N VAL A 99 -7.89 -6.31 -1.32
CA VAL A 99 -6.58 -6.05 -1.93
C VAL A 99 -5.48 -5.97 -0.87
N ARG A 100 -5.71 -5.24 0.24
CA ARG A 100 -4.74 -5.14 1.34
C ARG A 100 -4.43 -6.50 1.98
N SER A 101 -5.42 -7.37 2.14
CA SER A 101 -5.22 -8.74 2.64
C SER A 101 -4.36 -9.54 1.66
N LEU A 102 -4.68 -9.49 0.37
CA LEU A 102 -3.94 -10.21 -0.68
C LEU A 102 -2.48 -9.73 -0.77
N MET A 103 -2.23 -8.42 -0.68
CA MET A 103 -0.88 -7.88 -0.62
C MET A 103 -0.11 -8.38 0.61
N ARG A 104 -0.76 -8.47 1.78
CA ARG A 104 -0.13 -9.02 3.00
C ARG A 104 0.19 -10.51 2.87
N GLU A 105 -0.72 -11.30 2.28
CA GLU A 105 -0.51 -12.72 2.00
C GLU A 105 0.61 -12.99 0.98
N LEU A 106 0.97 -11.98 0.19
CA LEU A 106 2.05 -12.01 -0.79
C LEU A 106 3.29 -11.24 -0.33
N GLU A 107 3.27 -10.69 0.90
CA GLU A 107 4.36 -9.89 1.47
C GLU A 107 4.78 -8.68 0.61
N LEU A 108 3.82 -8.11 -0.15
CA LEU A 108 4.06 -6.98 -1.04
C LEU A 108 4.06 -5.66 -0.26
N VAL A 109 5.19 -4.95 -0.30
CA VAL A 109 5.39 -3.64 0.33
C VAL A 109 5.72 -2.60 -0.73
N SER A 110 4.91 -1.53 -0.80
CA SER A 110 5.13 -0.42 -1.72
C SER A 110 6.47 0.27 -1.43
N LYS A 111 7.26 0.46 -2.49
CA LYS A 111 8.58 1.10 -2.48
C LYS A 111 8.55 2.54 -3.00
N GLN A 112 7.38 3.19 -3.00
CA GLN A 112 7.31 4.59 -3.41
C GLN A 112 8.23 5.44 -2.50
N PRO A 113 9.11 6.27 -3.08
CA PRO A 113 9.86 7.25 -2.31
C PRO A 113 8.90 8.13 -1.51
N GLY A 114 9.25 8.44 -0.27
CA GLY A 114 8.53 9.43 0.52
C GLY A 114 8.52 10.80 -0.17
N SER A 115 7.60 11.68 0.24
CA SER A 115 7.58 13.06 -0.26
C SER A 115 8.94 13.73 -0.06
N HIS A 116 9.47 14.35 -1.12
CA HIS A 116 10.71 15.13 -1.03
C HIS A 116 10.56 16.24 0.01
N ALA A 117 11.27 16.10 1.13
CA ALA A 117 11.41 17.17 2.10
C ALA A 117 12.40 18.19 1.53
N TYR A 118 11.89 19.18 0.78
CA TYR A 118 12.69 20.34 0.45
C TYR A 118 13.14 21.01 1.76
N LYS A 119 14.45 21.02 2.03
CA LYS A 119 15.00 21.86 3.08
C LYS A 119 14.75 23.29 2.64
N LYS A 120 13.79 23.98 3.28
CA LYS A 120 13.64 25.43 3.11
C LYS A 120 14.97 26.06 3.52
N ALA A 121 15.65 26.71 2.58
CA ALA A 121 16.77 27.58 2.89
C ALA A 121 16.22 28.85 3.54
N THR A 122 15.89 28.79 4.83
CA THR A 122 15.42 29.93 5.63
C THR A 122 16.56 30.77 6.19
N VAL A 123 17.81 30.37 5.98
CA VAL A 123 18.98 31.09 6.47
C VAL A 123 19.56 31.87 5.31
N GLU A 124 19.28 33.17 5.29
CA GLU A 124 20.01 34.12 4.45
C GLU A 124 21.48 34.12 4.89
N ARG A 125 22.37 34.31 3.92
CA ARG A 125 23.81 34.38 4.15
C ARG A 125 24.15 35.76 4.75
N PRO A 126 24.64 35.86 5.99
CA PRO A 126 24.94 37.15 6.60
C PRO A 126 26.14 37.86 5.97
N ASP A 127 26.96 37.13 5.19
CA ASP A 127 28.11 37.63 4.44
C ASP A 127 27.76 38.33 3.13
N ILE A 128 26.55 38.12 2.60
CA ILE A 128 26.10 38.71 1.32
C ILE A 128 24.72 39.33 1.54
N PRO A 129 24.63 40.66 1.71
CA PRO A 129 23.34 41.31 1.92
C PRO A 129 22.44 41.11 0.70
N ASN A 130 21.18 40.74 0.94
CA ASN A 130 20.15 40.67 -0.09
C ASN A 130 19.69 42.09 -0.46
N ILE A 131 20.44 42.75 -1.34
CA ILE A 131 20.19 44.15 -1.75
C ILE A 131 18.83 44.29 -2.43
N LEU A 132 18.40 43.28 -3.19
CA LEU A 132 17.14 43.33 -3.93
C LEU A 132 15.92 43.11 -3.03
N ASN A 133 16.02 42.28 -1.99
CA ASN A 133 14.96 42.00 -1.00
C ASN A 133 13.54 41.77 -1.58
N ARG A 134 13.45 41.19 -2.79
CA ARG A 134 12.18 41.03 -3.56
C ARG A 134 11.47 42.35 -3.93
N GLU A 135 12.17 43.47 -3.87
CA GLU A 135 11.74 44.78 -4.37
C GLU A 135 11.97 44.82 -5.88
N PHE A 136 11.01 44.26 -6.63
CA PHE A 136 11.06 44.21 -8.09
C PHE A 136 10.43 45.46 -8.75
N ASP A 137 10.15 46.52 -8.00
CA ASP A 137 9.63 47.78 -8.55
C ASP A 137 10.82 48.73 -8.79
N VAL A 138 11.17 48.92 -10.06
CA VAL A 138 12.36 49.69 -10.47
C VAL A 138 11.93 50.96 -11.19
N SER A 139 12.62 52.06 -10.91
CA SER A 139 12.30 53.38 -11.47
C SER A 139 12.69 53.54 -12.95
N ALA A 140 13.54 52.65 -13.47
CA ALA A 140 14.03 52.67 -14.83
C ALA A 140 14.47 51.27 -15.28
N PRO A 141 14.50 51.00 -16.61
CA PRO A 141 15.04 49.77 -17.16
C PRO A 141 16.52 49.57 -16.80
N ASP A 142 17.00 48.34 -16.94
CA ASP A 142 18.41 47.94 -16.74
C ASP A 142 18.98 48.12 -15.33
N HIS A 143 18.13 48.24 -14.31
CA HIS A 143 18.54 48.33 -12.90
C HIS A 143 18.58 46.98 -12.19
N VAL A 144 17.70 46.05 -12.57
CA VAL A 144 17.60 44.72 -11.97
C VAL A 144 17.47 43.68 -13.07
N TRP A 145 18.39 42.72 -13.04
CA TRP A 145 18.39 41.57 -13.93
C TRP A 145 18.24 40.28 -13.12
N CYS A 146 17.34 39.41 -13.57
CA CYS A 146 17.17 38.07 -13.04
C CYS A 146 17.71 37.07 -14.06
N GLY A 147 18.61 36.19 -13.63
CA GLY A 147 19.15 35.14 -14.47
C GLY A 147 18.90 33.76 -13.87
N ASP A 148 18.67 32.77 -14.74
CA ASP A 148 18.66 31.36 -14.37
C ASP A 148 19.47 30.55 -15.38
N ILE A 149 20.08 29.47 -14.90
CA ILE A 149 20.77 28.49 -15.74
C ILE A 149 20.05 27.17 -15.58
N THR A 150 19.48 26.69 -16.68
CA THR A 150 18.79 25.42 -16.74
C THR A 150 19.41 24.50 -17.80
N TYR A 151 19.09 23.22 -17.74
CA TYR A 151 19.52 22.25 -18.74
C TYR A 151 18.31 21.79 -19.53
N THR A 152 18.43 21.83 -20.86
CA THR A 152 17.36 21.42 -21.77
C THR A 152 17.84 20.30 -22.68
N TRP A 153 16.95 19.36 -23.00
CA TRP A 153 17.25 18.30 -23.94
C TRP A 153 16.96 18.77 -25.35
N ALA A 154 17.99 18.88 -26.19
CA ALA A 154 17.84 19.34 -27.57
C ALA A 154 18.90 18.68 -28.46
N GLN A 155 18.49 18.27 -29.67
CA GLN A 155 19.38 17.64 -30.67
C GLN A 155 20.14 16.42 -30.15
N GLY A 156 19.48 15.59 -29.33
CA GLY A 156 20.07 14.34 -28.81
C GLY A 156 21.14 14.52 -27.73
N LYS A 157 21.29 15.73 -27.16
CA LYS A 157 22.21 16.00 -26.05
C LYS A 157 21.61 16.99 -25.05
N TRP A 158 22.14 16.99 -23.83
CA TRP A 158 21.86 18.03 -22.84
C TRP A 158 22.61 19.30 -23.20
N GLN A 159 21.89 20.43 -23.20
CA GLN A 159 22.45 21.76 -23.46
C GLN A 159 22.16 22.67 -22.27
N TYR A 160 23.13 23.50 -21.92
CA TYR A 160 22.95 24.53 -20.90
C TYR A 160 22.29 25.76 -21.53
N LEU A 161 21.17 26.18 -20.97
CA LEU A 161 20.45 27.39 -21.34
C LEU A 161 20.60 28.40 -20.20
N ALA A 162 21.22 29.52 -20.49
CA ALA A 162 21.23 30.68 -19.61
C ALA A 162 20.20 31.70 -20.12
N VAL A 163 19.26 32.08 -19.26
CA VAL A 163 18.27 33.12 -19.55
C VAL A 163 18.55 34.29 -18.63
N VAL A 164 18.59 35.50 -19.18
CA VAL A 164 18.68 36.75 -18.42
C VAL A 164 17.48 37.60 -18.80
N LEU A 165 16.68 37.98 -17.81
CA LEU A 165 15.52 38.84 -17.96
C LEU A 165 15.79 40.14 -17.22
N GLY A 166 15.70 41.25 -17.95
CA GLY A 166 15.66 42.57 -17.35
C GLY A 166 14.24 42.98 -17.03
N LYS A 167 14.08 43.73 -15.93
CA LYS A 167 12.81 44.41 -15.65
C LYS A 167 12.81 45.78 -16.33
N LEU A 168 11.72 46.07 -17.04
CA LEU A 168 11.42 47.36 -17.66
C LEU A 168 10.72 48.29 -16.68
#